data_AF-A0A963LT73-F1
#
_entry.id   AF-A0A963LT73-F1
#
_cell.length_a   1.000
_cell.length_b   1.000
_cell.length_c   1.000
_cell.angle_alpha   90.00
_cell.angle_beta   90.00
_cell.angle_gamma   90.00
#
_symmetry.space_group_name_H-M   'P 1'
#
loop_
_entity.id
_entity.type
_entity.pdbx_description
1 polymer ?
#
loop_
_entity_poly.entity_id
_entity_poly.type
_entity_poly.pdbx_seq_one_letter_code
_entity_poly.pdbx_strand_id
1 'polypeptide(L)' 'FTSDHGDLAGDHWLGEKEYFYESVMRVPLIVADPHPDAAARHGSSSDALVESIDVVPTVLA' A
#
# COMPACT_ATOMS: atom_id res chain seq x y z
N PHE A 1 5.13 -6.58 1.02
CA PHE A 1 5.97 -5.37 0.77
C PHE A 1 5.07 -4.16 0.86
N THR A 2 5.49 -3.10 1.58
CA THR A 2 4.76 -1.84 1.69
C THR A 2 5.70 -0.67 1.97
N SER A 3 5.19 0.56 1.91
CA SER A 3 5.81 1.77 2.45
C SER A 3 4.97 2.33 3.61
N ASP A 4 5.55 3.20 4.45
CA ASP A 4 4.84 3.96 5.49
C ASP A 4 4.22 5.26 4.95
N HIS A 5 4.86 5.86 3.96
CA HIS A 5 4.38 7.01 3.17
C HIS A 5 5.14 7.10 1.84
N GLY A 6 4.80 8.07 0.99
CA GLY A 6 5.60 8.50 -0.16
C GLY A 6 6.39 9.79 0.08
N ASP A 7 6.82 10.46 -0.98
CA ASP A 7 7.57 11.73 -0.94
C ASP A 7 7.01 12.65 -2.03
N LEU A 8 6.87 13.93 -1.73
CA LEU A 8 6.45 14.94 -2.70
C LEU A 8 7.53 15.15 -3.75
N ALA A 9 8.83 15.09 -3.41
CA ALA A 9 9.92 15.18 -4.37
C ALA A 9 9.83 16.36 -5.38
N GLY A 10 9.24 17.48 -4.98
CA GLY A 10 8.98 18.65 -5.82
C GLY A 10 7.55 18.74 -6.38
N ASP A 11 6.73 17.71 -6.24
CA ASP A 11 5.31 17.73 -6.57
C ASP A 11 4.60 18.83 -5.77
N HIS A 12 3.65 19.49 -6.42
CA HIS A 12 2.90 20.60 -5.86
C HIS A 12 3.77 21.74 -5.27
N TRP A 13 5.05 21.85 -5.69
CA TRP A 13 6.05 22.79 -5.16
C TRP A 13 6.46 22.53 -3.72
N LEU A 14 6.29 21.29 -3.27
CA LEU A 14 6.54 20.86 -1.90
C LEU A 14 7.59 19.74 -1.91
N GLY A 15 8.26 19.56 -0.77
CA GLY A 15 9.16 18.44 -0.51
C GLY A 15 8.70 17.66 0.71
N GLU A 16 9.38 16.55 0.99
CA GLU A 16 9.07 15.67 2.12
C GLU A 16 7.67 15.06 2.01
N LYS A 17 6.95 14.92 3.12
CA LYS A 17 5.76 14.07 3.28
C LYS A 17 4.65 14.70 4.10
N GLU A 18 4.74 16.00 4.29
CA GLU A 18 3.74 16.77 5.00
C GLU A 18 2.60 16.99 3.99
N TYR A 19 1.32 16.89 4.37
CA TYR A 19 0.11 16.95 3.50
C TYR A 19 -0.43 15.62 2.92
N PHE A 20 -1.70 15.70 2.47
CA PHE A 20 -2.54 14.56 2.10
C PHE A 20 -2.65 14.34 0.58
N TYR A 21 -1.60 14.68 -0.17
CA TYR A 21 -1.56 14.41 -1.61
C TYR A 21 -1.35 12.92 -1.88
N GLU A 22 -1.79 12.46 -3.04
CA GLU A 22 -1.70 11.04 -3.43
C GLU A 22 -0.26 10.53 -3.42
N SER A 23 0.70 11.34 -3.87
CA SER A 23 2.13 11.01 -3.87
C SER A 23 2.70 10.72 -2.47
N VAL A 24 2.04 11.20 -1.40
CA VAL A 24 2.43 10.95 -0.01
C VAL A 24 1.56 9.87 0.64
N MET A 25 0.24 9.92 0.41
CA MET A 25 -0.74 9.09 1.13
C MET A 25 -0.96 7.71 0.52
N ARG A 26 -0.80 7.56 -0.81
CA ARG A 26 -1.04 6.30 -1.50
C ARG A 26 0.26 5.50 -1.58
N VAL A 27 0.39 4.52 -0.71
CA VAL A 27 1.58 3.64 -0.65
C VAL A 27 1.40 2.37 -1.49
N PRO A 28 2.48 1.79 -2.04
CA PRO A 28 2.40 0.47 -2.67
C PRO A 28 2.13 -0.60 -1.61
N LEU A 29 1.25 -1.56 -1.91
CA LEU A 29 1.04 -2.74 -1.08
C LEU A 29 1.03 -3.99 -1.98
N ILE A 30 1.97 -4.90 -1.73
CA ILE A 30 2.05 -6.20 -2.42
C ILE A 30 2.04 -7.31 -1.36
N VAL A 31 1.06 -8.20 -1.47
CA VAL A 31 0.89 -9.39 -0.63
C VAL A 31 1.09 -10.64 -1.49
N ALA A 32 1.98 -11.52 -1.05
CA ALA A 32 2.23 -12.81 -1.68
C ALA A 32 1.92 -13.90 -0.66
N ASP A 33 0.71 -14.44 -0.71
CA ASP A 33 0.27 -15.53 0.15
C ASP A 33 0.68 -16.88 -0.46
N PRO A 34 1.54 -17.67 0.22
CA PRO A 34 1.96 -18.98 -0.27
C PRO A 34 0.89 -20.07 -0.11
N HIS A 35 -0.23 -19.80 0.58
CA HIS A 35 -1.28 -20.77 0.77
C HIS A 35 -1.91 -21.18 -0.57
N PRO A 36 -2.13 -22.49 -0.83
CA PRO A 36 -2.70 -22.96 -2.10
C PRO A 36 -4.03 -22.28 -2.47
N ASP A 37 -4.86 -21.97 -1.47
CA ASP A 37 -6.16 -21.32 -1.69
C ASP A 37 -6.05 -19.89 -2.25
N ALA A 38 -4.90 -19.23 -2.08
CA ALA A 38 -4.63 -17.91 -2.63
C ALA A 38 -4.11 -17.95 -4.09
N ALA A 39 -3.74 -19.12 -4.61
CA ALA A 39 -3.09 -19.28 -5.91
C ALA A 39 -3.90 -18.67 -7.06
N ALA A 40 -5.24 -18.75 -7.00
CA ALA A 40 -6.12 -18.17 -8.01
C ALA A 40 -6.03 -16.64 -8.11
N ARG A 41 -5.45 -15.96 -7.11
CA ARG A 41 -5.26 -14.50 -7.09
C ARG A 41 -3.82 -14.07 -7.34
N HIS A 42 -2.88 -14.99 -7.52
CA HIS A 42 -1.48 -14.64 -7.80
C HIS A 42 -1.39 -13.81 -9.09
N GLY A 43 -0.64 -12.71 -9.05
CA GLY A 43 -0.50 -11.79 -10.19
C GLY A 43 -1.71 -10.89 -10.45
N SER A 44 -2.79 -10.97 -9.65
CA SER A 44 -3.92 -10.06 -9.75
C SER A 44 -3.64 -8.71 -9.10
N SER A 45 -4.35 -7.67 -9.55
CA SER A 45 -4.41 -6.35 -8.91
C SER A 45 -5.79 -6.13 -8.29
N SER A 46 -5.85 -5.30 -7.24
CA SER A 46 -7.10 -4.92 -6.57
C SER A 46 -7.16 -3.41 -6.41
N ASP A 47 -8.31 -2.82 -6.74
CA ASP A 47 -8.60 -1.39 -6.56
C ASP A 47 -9.47 -1.13 -5.31
N ALA A 48 -9.61 -2.13 -4.43
CA ALA A 48 -10.31 -1.96 -3.16
C ALA A 48 -9.63 -0.89 -2.31
N LEU A 49 -10.42 -0.06 -1.64
CA LEU A 49 -9.92 0.85 -0.61
C LEU A 49 -9.41 0.01 0.57
N VAL A 50 -8.17 0.25 0.96
CA VAL A 50 -7.46 -0.44 2.05
C VAL A 50 -6.62 0.57 2.82
N GLU A 51 -6.31 0.26 4.07
CA GLU A 51 -5.52 1.11 4.95
C GLU A 51 -4.29 0.37 5.48
N SER A 52 -3.20 1.09 5.77
CA SER A 52 -1.99 0.47 6.33
C SER A 52 -2.24 -0.23 7.68
N ILE A 53 -3.27 0.17 8.42
CA ILE A 53 -3.67 -0.47 9.69
C ILE A 53 -4.26 -1.87 9.48
N ASP A 54 -4.74 -2.20 8.27
CA ASP A 54 -5.28 -3.52 7.94
C ASP A 54 -4.20 -4.62 7.94
N VAL A 55 -2.92 -4.24 7.84
CA VAL A 55 -1.80 -5.19 7.81
C VAL A 55 -1.77 -6.04 9.08
N VAL A 56 -1.97 -5.44 10.26
CA VAL A 56 -1.91 -6.17 11.54
C VAL A 56 -3.01 -7.25 11.64
N PRO A 57 -4.30 -6.95 11.50
CA PRO A 57 -5.34 -7.98 11.55
C PRO A 57 -5.21 -8.99 10.39
N THR A 58 -4.67 -8.60 9.23
CA THR A 58 -4.44 -9.53 8.11
C THR A 58 -3.33 -10.53 8.40
N VAL A 59 -2.25 -10.13 9.07
CA VAL A 59 -1.11 -11.03 9.41
C VAL A 59 -1.44 -11.96 10.58
N LEU A 60 -2.31 -11.51 11.51
CA LEU A 60 -2.66 -12.28 12.71
C LEU A 60 -3.86 -13.22 12.53
N ALA A 61 -4.57 -13.14 11.40
CA ALA A 61 -5.67 -14.04 11.04
C ALA A 61 -5.15 -15.43 10.65
#